data_AF-A0A966YEZ8-F1
#
_entry.id   AF-A0A966YEZ8-F1
#
_cell.length_a   1.000
_cell.length_b   1.000
_cell.length_c   1.000
_cell.angle_alpha   90.00
_cell.angle_beta   90.00
_cell.angle_gamma   90.00
#
_symmetry.space_group_name_H-M   'P 1'
#
loop_
_entity.id
_entity.type
_entity.pdbx_description
1 polymer ?
#
loop_
_entity_poly.entity_id
_entity_poly.type
_entity_poly.pdbx_seq_one_letter_code
_entity_poly.pdbx_strand_id
1 'polypeptide(L)'
;IATGAAESSFVSFPGGLNATAVSQVNLFGAVRTAGNAINLSSLVLNNGGGYPYALGFLDTTNDGSAPAGAPITIESLNVSGGAFGFETGANNVLTLTGASDLNGLLVTSSGSIEATGDVILGGGIEILGDQNYAANVTLGSDTNITGNTATFANALEGAGNDLRIGFTQTSTVDGFNNVHNFTALSAVELNGSFSTTGAQNYAGPVTLVGDTTLVDQPSTRFTLDYGNMSVAGNLSGIGQARAIATSSDGQYAFIAADSSGLQVVNIADPANQTVVGNASTADVARDVVLSADGQYAYVAVFLQGVEVYDISNVSAPTLVGSEDTEKAVGLSLSTDGQHLFVADGNAGGLQVLNVSDPTNPAIVGTSVTSGFAVDVAVSADGQRAYVADQAGGLVVMDVSNVAAPTPVCFRRRRR
;
A
#
# COMPACT_ATOMS: atom_id res chain seq x y z
N ILE A 1 -6.71 -15.78 -44.52
CA ILE A 1 -6.93 -14.59 -45.37
C ILE A 1 -5.57 -13.94 -45.57
N ALA A 2 -5.14 -13.75 -46.82
CA ALA A 2 -3.86 -13.10 -47.13
C ALA A 2 -4.14 -11.92 -48.06
N THR A 3 -3.52 -10.77 -47.79
CA THR A 3 -3.61 -9.57 -48.64
C THR A 3 -2.23 -9.22 -49.21
N GLY A 4 -2.20 -8.29 -50.18
CA GLY A 4 -0.95 -7.78 -50.73
C GLY A 4 -0.12 -7.01 -49.69
N ALA A 5 1.15 -6.77 -50.00
CA ALA A 5 2.15 -6.20 -49.07
C ALA A 5 1.96 -4.70 -48.70
N ALA A 6 0.87 -4.06 -49.12
CA ALA A 6 0.61 -2.65 -48.81
C ALA A 6 -0.50 -2.51 -47.76
N GLU A 7 -0.40 -1.54 -46.85
CA GLU A 7 -1.44 -1.23 -45.85
C GLU A 7 -2.83 -0.98 -46.47
N SER A 8 -2.89 -0.51 -47.73
CA SER A 8 -4.12 -0.34 -48.49
C SER A 8 -4.74 -1.66 -48.98
N SER A 9 -4.08 -2.79 -48.80
CA SER A 9 -4.55 -4.11 -49.20
C SER A 9 -5.32 -4.75 -48.05
N PHE A 10 -6.65 -4.59 -48.05
CA PHE A 10 -7.55 -5.23 -47.07
C PHE A 10 -8.59 -6.12 -47.76
N VAL A 11 -9.11 -7.10 -47.01
CA VAL A 11 -10.34 -7.84 -47.39
C VAL A 11 -11.52 -7.26 -46.62
N SER A 12 -12.58 -6.90 -47.33
CA SER A 12 -13.81 -6.39 -46.72
C SER A 12 -14.87 -7.49 -46.62
N PHE A 13 -15.46 -7.62 -45.43
CA PHE A 13 -16.62 -8.46 -45.12
C PHE A 13 -17.77 -7.57 -44.64
N PRO A 14 -18.52 -6.92 -45.56
CA PRO A 14 -19.55 -5.93 -45.21
C PRO A 14 -20.76 -6.52 -44.45
N GLY A 15 -20.84 -7.86 -44.29
CA GLY A 15 -21.84 -8.54 -43.45
C GLY A 15 -21.30 -8.99 -42.09
N GLY A 16 -20.08 -8.59 -41.71
CA GLY A 16 -19.37 -9.13 -40.56
C GLY A 16 -18.52 -10.36 -40.87
N LEU A 17 -17.65 -10.73 -39.95
CA LEU A 17 -16.81 -11.93 -40.05
C LEU A 17 -17.16 -12.85 -38.88
N ASN A 18 -17.92 -13.90 -39.15
CA ASN A 18 -18.39 -14.84 -38.13
C ASN A 18 -17.93 -16.27 -38.46
N ALA A 19 -16.96 -16.77 -37.69
CA ALA A 19 -16.36 -18.10 -37.80
C ALA A 19 -16.38 -18.80 -36.42
N THR A 20 -17.59 -19.04 -35.92
CA THR A 20 -17.87 -19.52 -34.55
C THR A 20 -17.98 -21.04 -34.41
N ALA A 21 -18.13 -21.80 -35.51
CA ALA A 21 -17.85 -23.24 -35.48
C ALA A 21 -16.33 -23.46 -35.35
N VAL A 22 -15.87 -24.58 -34.75
CA VAL A 22 -14.44 -24.91 -34.54
C VAL A 22 -13.63 -24.73 -35.83
N SER A 23 -13.11 -23.52 -36.03
CA SER A 23 -12.50 -23.10 -37.28
C SER A 23 -11.40 -22.09 -36.95
N GLN A 24 -10.28 -22.27 -37.61
CA GLN A 24 -9.12 -21.41 -37.42
C GLN A 24 -9.07 -20.39 -38.55
N VAL A 25 -9.06 -19.11 -38.19
CA VAL A 25 -8.77 -18.02 -39.12
C VAL A 25 -7.30 -17.65 -39.00
N ASN A 26 -6.53 -17.90 -40.05
CA ASN A 26 -5.14 -17.43 -40.16
C ASN A 26 -5.12 -16.12 -40.95
N LEU A 27 -4.57 -15.04 -40.40
CA LEU A 27 -4.46 -13.74 -41.07
C LEU A 27 -3.03 -13.38 -41.42
N PHE A 28 -2.84 -12.99 -42.67
CA PHE A 28 -1.62 -12.43 -43.27
C PHE A 28 -2.01 -11.15 -44.03
N GLY A 29 -2.72 -10.23 -43.37
CA GLY A 29 -3.35 -9.08 -44.01
C GLY A 29 -4.45 -8.42 -43.18
N ALA A 30 -4.86 -7.21 -43.59
CA ALA A 30 -5.93 -6.45 -42.94
C ALA A 30 -7.33 -6.94 -43.34
N VAL A 31 -8.26 -6.93 -42.39
CA VAL A 31 -9.67 -7.33 -42.53
C VAL A 31 -10.58 -6.24 -42.00
N ARG A 32 -11.64 -5.91 -42.74
CA ARG A 32 -12.62 -4.87 -42.35
C ARG A 32 -14.05 -5.35 -42.45
N THR A 33 -14.95 -4.92 -41.56
CA THR A 33 -16.36 -5.37 -41.56
C THR A 33 -17.43 -4.29 -41.75
N ALA A 34 -17.06 -3.06 -42.10
CA ALA A 34 -17.99 -1.95 -42.40
C ALA A 34 -19.09 -1.69 -41.34
N GLY A 35 -18.77 -1.88 -40.07
CA GLY A 35 -19.55 -1.59 -38.87
C GLY A 35 -20.13 -2.82 -38.21
N ASN A 36 -19.86 -4.02 -38.74
CA ASN A 36 -20.45 -5.27 -38.29
C ASN A 36 -19.52 -6.06 -37.37
N ALA A 37 -20.11 -6.93 -36.54
CA ALA A 37 -19.37 -7.70 -35.56
C ALA A 37 -18.34 -8.66 -36.19
N ILE A 38 -17.29 -8.92 -35.42
CA ILE A 38 -16.31 -9.96 -35.71
C ILE A 38 -16.37 -10.98 -34.58
N ASN A 39 -16.73 -12.22 -34.89
CA ASN A 39 -16.86 -13.31 -33.93
C ASN A 39 -16.07 -14.52 -34.41
N LEU A 40 -14.97 -14.87 -33.74
CA LEU A 40 -14.04 -15.92 -34.18
C LEU A 40 -13.82 -16.94 -33.06
N SER A 41 -13.89 -18.23 -33.38
CA SER A 41 -13.50 -19.30 -32.43
C SER A 41 -11.97 -19.38 -32.26
N SER A 42 -11.20 -19.18 -33.33
CA SER A 42 -9.75 -19.07 -33.24
C SER A 42 -9.20 -18.11 -34.29
N LEU A 43 -8.35 -17.18 -33.85
CA LEU A 43 -7.59 -16.27 -34.68
C LEU A 43 -6.09 -16.49 -34.45
N VAL A 44 -5.36 -16.75 -35.53
CA VAL A 44 -3.90 -16.77 -35.51
C VAL A 44 -3.35 -15.64 -36.37
N LEU A 45 -2.53 -14.81 -35.73
CA LEU A 45 -1.76 -13.74 -36.34
C LEU A 45 -0.31 -14.23 -36.45
N ASN A 46 0.21 -14.33 -37.67
CA ASN A 46 1.56 -14.87 -37.90
C ASN A 46 2.37 -14.01 -38.87
N ASN A 47 3.57 -13.58 -38.45
CA ASN A 47 4.50 -12.78 -39.27
C ASN A 47 5.43 -13.64 -40.16
N GLY A 48 5.34 -14.96 -40.07
CA GLY A 48 5.82 -15.89 -41.09
C GLY A 48 7.29 -15.74 -41.51
N GLY A 49 8.23 -15.48 -40.59
CA GLY A 49 9.68 -15.76 -40.70
C GLY A 49 10.46 -15.35 -41.98
N GLY A 50 9.88 -14.58 -42.89
CA GLY A 50 10.43 -14.34 -44.23
C GLY A 50 9.65 -13.35 -45.10
N TYR A 51 8.58 -12.73 -44.59
CA TYR A 51 7.89 -11.62 -45.24
C TYR A 51 8.09 -10.34 -44.40
N PRO A 52 8.49 -9.21 -45.00
CA PRO A 52 8.83 -8.00 -44.23
C PRO A 52 7.63 -7.23 -43.65
N TYR A 53 6.39 -7.69 -43.85
CA TYR A 53 5.18 -6.99 -43.41
C TYR A 53 4.13 -7.96 -42.86
N ALA A 54 4.13 -8.20 -41.55
CA ALA A 54 2.92 -8.61 -40.82
C ALA A 54 2.00 -7.41 -40.75
N LEU A 55 0.83 -7.47 -41.39
CA LEU A 55 -0.20 -6.46 -41.19
C LEU A 55 -1.50 -7.16 -40.87
N GLY A 56 -1.83 -7.28 -39.59
CA GLY A 56 -3.21 -7.53 -39.16
C GLY A 56 -3.80 -6.19 -38.74
N PHE A 57 -4.99 -5.87 -39.26
CA PHE A 57 -5.87 -4.84 -38.70
C PHE A 57 -7.27 -5.43 -38.81
N LEU A 58 -7.94 -5.64 -37.68
CA LEU A 58 -9.37 -5.90 -37.65
C LEU A 58 -10.03 -4.56 -37.35
N ASP A 59 -10.76 -4.02 -38.32
CA ASP A 59 -11.46 -2.74 -38.19
C ASP A 59 -12.94 -2.95 -38.52
N THR A 60 -13.81 -2.53 -37.60
CA THR A 60 -15.24 -2.55 -37.88
C THR A 60 -15.60 -1.39 -38.81
N THR A 61 -15.22 -0.14 -38.60
CA THR A 61 -15.89 1.02 -39.24
C THR A 61 -15.33 1.52 -40.58
N ASN A 62 -14.24 0.93 -41.11
CA ASN A 62 -13.72 1.18 -42.47
C ASN A 62 -13.20 2.61 -42.76
N ASP A 63 -13.04 3.46 -41.76
CA ASP A 63 -12.64 4.87 -41.95
C ASP A 63 -11.52 5.36 -41.02
N GLY A 64 -10.95 4.51 -40.17
CA GLY A 64 -9.89 4.90 -39.23
C GLY A 64 -10.34 5.93 -38.17
N SER A 65 -11.64 6.19 -38.07
CA SER A 65 -12.24 7.15 -37.13
C SER A 65 -13.45 6.55 -36.42
N ALA A 66 -13.34 5.29 -35.98
CA ALA A 66 -14.49 4.54 -35.52
C ALA A 66 -15.29 5.26 -34.42
N PRO A 67 -16.58 5.53 -34.65
CA PRO A 67 -17.55 5.70 -33.58
C PRO A 67 -17.85 4.32 -32.95
N ALA A 68 -18.25 4.31 -31.67
CA ALA A 68 -18.59 3.09 -30.92
C ALA A 68 -19.50 2.14 -31.73
N GLY A 69 -18.98 0.97 -32.11
CA GLY A 69 -19.56 0.18 -33.20
C GLY A 69 -19.06 -1.26 -33.23
N ALA A 70 -19.99 -2.18 -32.95
CA ALA A 70 -19.98 -3.65 -33.02
C ALA A 70 -18.86 -4.41 -32.28
N PRO A 71 -19.21 -5.44 -31.48
CA PRO A 71 -18.24 -6.18 -30.68
C PRO A 71 -17.25 -6.94 -31.57
N ILE A 72 -16.00 -7.00 -31.11
CA ILE A 72 -15.00 -7.92 -31.62
C ILE A 72 -14.75 -8.97 -30.53
N THR A 73 -15.20 -10.19 -30.79
CA THR A 73 -15.09 -11.31 -29.85
C THR A 73 -14.27 -12.43 -30.48
N ILE A 74 -13.21 -12.84 -29.78
CA ILE A 74 -12.32 -13.91 -30.20
C ILE A 74 -12.20 -14.89 -29.05
N GLU A 75 -12.54 -16.16 -29.27
CA GLU A 75 -12.40 -17.17 -28.23
C GLU A 75 -10.94 -17.53 -27.98
N SER A 76 -10.13 -17.74 -29.02
CA SER A 76 -8.69 -17.93 -28.85
C SER A 76 -7.90 -17.07 -29.84
N LEU A 77 -7.06 -16.19 -29.32
CA LEU A 77 -6.14 -15.37 -30.10
C LEU A 77 -4.71 -15.89 -29.89
N ASN A 78 -4.01 -16.24 -30.96
CA ASN A 78 -2.59 -16.57 -30.90
C ASN A 78 -1.78 -15.61 -31.77
N VAL A 79 -0.88 -14.87 -31.14
CA VAL A 79 -0.01 -13.90 -31.76
C VAL A 79 1.40 -14.49 -31.86
N SER A 80 1.92 -14.61 -33.08
CA SER A 80 3.26 -15.18 -33.32
C SER A 80 4.07 -14.37 -34.34
N GLY A 81 5.33 -14.07 -33.99
CA GLY A 81 6.31 -13.53 -34.93
C GLY A 81 6.46 -12.01 -35.00
N GLY A 82 5.89 -11.21 -34.09
CA GLY A 82 6.19 -9.77 -33.98
C GLY A 82 5.00 -8.91 -33.59
N ALA A 83 5.15 -7.59 -33.75
CA ALA A 83 4.11 -6.61 -33.43
C ALA A 83 2.95 -6.67 -34.42
N PHE A 84 1.72 -6.81 -33.92
CA PHE A 84 0.49 -6.75 -34.72
C PHE A 84 -0.40 -5.62 -34.25
N GLY A 85 -0.81 -4.76 -35.19
CA GLY A 85 -1.82 -3.74 -34.98
C GLY A 85 -3.20 -4.34 -34.70
N PHE A 86 -3.95 -3.75 -33.78
CA PHE A 86 -5.38 -3.99 -33.67
C PHE A 86 -6.11 -2.65 -33.59
N GLU A 87 -7.01 -2.43 -34.54
CA GLU A 87 -7.81 -1.21 -34.64
C GLU A 87 -9.25 -1.50 -34.27
N THR A 88 -9.54 -1.63 -32.97
CA THR A 88 -10.95 -1.68 -32.55
C THR A 88 -11.65 -0.38 -32.91
N GLY A 89 -10.90 0.73 -32.97
CA GLY A 89 -11.45 2.06 -33.05
C GLY A 89 -11.89 2.60 -31.68
N ALA A 90 -12.20 3.89 -31.59
CA ALA A 90 -12.36 4.57 -30.29
C ALA A 90 -13.55 4.03 -29.50
N ASN A 91 -13.29 3.59 -28.25
CA ASN A 91 -14.26 3.03 -27.30
C ASN A 91 -14.80 1.63 -27.64
N ASN A 92 -14.18 0.92 -28.58
CA ASN A 92 -14.52 -0.49 -28.82
C ASN A 92 -13.64 -1.41 -27.94
N VAL A 93 -14.20 -2.56 -27.57
CA VAL A 93 -13.55 -3.55 -26.70
C VAL A 93 -13.27 -4.81 -27.52
N LEU A 94 -12.01 -5.26 -27.50
CA LEU A 94 -11.65 -6.61 -27.94
C LEU A 94 -11.89 -7.58 -26.78
N THR A 95 -12.87 -8.44 -26.93
CA THR A 95 -13.21 -9.46 -25.93
C THR A 95 -12.53 -10.78 -26.27
N LEU A 96 -11.70 -11.28 -25.35
CA LEU A 96 -11.05 -12.58 -25.43
C LEU A 96 -11.73 -13.55 -24.46
N THR A 97 -12.41 -14.58 -24.95
CA THR A 97 -13.25 -15.45 -24.10
C THR A 97 -12.62 -16.78 -23.71
N GLY A 98 -11.47 -17.13 -24.29
CA GLY A 98 -10.73 -18.35 -24.05
C GLY A 98 -9.22 -18.12 -24.09
N ALA A 99 -8.45 -19.20 -24.00
CA ALA A 99 -7.01 -19.13 -23.87
C ALA A 99 -6.37 -18.39 -25.05
N SER A 100 -5.61 -17.34 -24.74
CA SER A 100 -5.02 -16.45 -25.74
C SER A 100 -3.54 -16.17 -25.45
N ASP A 101 -2.72 -16.17 -26.49
CA ASP A 101 -1.32 -15.78 -26.46
C ASP A 101 -1.18 -14.42 -27.14
N LEU A 102 -0.85 -13.40 -26.36
CA LEU A 102 -0.71 -12.01 -26.78
C LEU A 102 0.76 -11.56 -26.83
N ASN A 103 1.71 -12.50 -26.85
CA ASN A 103 3.14 -12.19 -26.93
C ASN A 103 3.44 -11.21 -28.08
N GLY A 104 3.85 -9.99 -27.73
CA GLY A 104 4.18 -8.91 -28.68
C GLY A 104 2.99 -8.24 -29.34
N LEU A 105 1.76 -8.37 -28.83
CA LEU A 105 0.58 -7.69 -29.37
C LEU A 105 0.68 -6.17 -29.21
N LEU A 106 0.43 -5.41 -30.28
CA LEU A 106 0.45 -3.95 -30.29
C LEU A 106 -0.92 -3.39 -30.71
N VAL A 107 -1.74 -2.95 -29.76
CA VAL A 107 -3.04 -2.34 -30.07
C VAL A 107 -2.87 -0.83 -30.19
N THR A 108 -2.59 -0.36 -31.41
CA THR A 108 -2.31 1.06 -31.71
C THR A 108 -3.55 1.97 -31.70
N SER A 109 -4.76 1.42 -31.56
CA SER A 109 -5.99 2.20 -31.45
C SER A 109 -6.39 2.44 -29.99
N SER A 110 -7.25 3.44 -29.74
CA SER A 110 -7.83 3.77 -28.43
C SER A 110 -8.86 2.75 -27.91
N GLY A 111 -8.68 1.48 -28.26
CA GLY A 111 -9.48 0.35 -27.83
C GLY A 111 -9.08 -0.22 -26.49
N SER A 112 -10.03 -0.86 -25.81
CA SER A 112 -9.78 -1.64 -24.60
C SER A 112 -9.73 -3.14 -24.90
N ILE A 113 -9.09 -3.92 -24.04
CA ILE A 113 -9.19 -5.39 -24.02
C ILE A 113 -9.97 -5.82 -22.78
N GLU A 114 -10.82 -6.82 -22.97
CA GLU A 114 -11.42 -7.60 -21.89
C GLU A 114 -11.13 -9.10 -22.11
N ALA A 115 -10.27 -9.68 -21.29
CA ALA A 115 -9.90 -11.08 -21.35
C ALA A 115 -10.55 -11.84 -20.18
N THR A 116 -11.48 -12.73 -20.52
CA THR A 116 -12.17 -13.63 -19.59
C THR A 116 -11.64 -15.06 -19.64
N GLY A 117 -10.79 -15.38 -20.62
CA GLY A 117 -9.98 -16.60 -20.67
C GLY A 117 -8.51 -16.33 -20.32
N ASP A 118 -7.76 -17.40 -20.01
CA ASP A 118 -6.35 -17.29 -19.61
C ASP A 118 -5.50 -16.61 -20.70
N VAL A 119 -4.55 -15.77 -20.29
CA VAL A 119 -3.72 -14.98 -21.20
C VAL A 119 -2.24 -15.22 -20.97
N ILE A 120 -1.48 -15.41 -22.05
CA ILE A 120 -0.02 -15.35 -22.05
C ILE A 120 0.41 -13.96 -22.57
N LEU A 121 1.24 -13.26 -21.79
CA LEU A 121 1.82 -11.96 -22.15
C LEU A 121 3.33 -12.07 -22.34
N GLY A 122 3.91 -11.20 -23.16
CA GLY A 122 5.35 -11.15 -23.38
C GLY A 122 5.75 -10.04 -24.35
N GLY A 123 7.00 -9.59 -24.24
CA GLY A 123 7.50 -8.47 -25.03
C GLY A 123 6.82 -7.14 -24.68
N GLY A 124 6.77 -6.22 -25.66
CA GLY A 124 6.06 -4.95 -25.52
C GLY A 124 4.60 -5.10 -25.89
N ILE A 125 3.71 -4.75 -24.96
CA ILE A 125 2.26 -4.66 -25.17
C ILE A 125 1.84 -3.22 -24.93
N GLU A 126 1.31 -2.58 -25.95
CA GLU A 126 0.80 -1.21 -25.86
C GLU A 126 -0.64 -1.22 -26.36
N ILE A 127 -1.57 -0.87 -25.46
CA ILE A 127 -3.01 -0.78 -25.72
C ILE A 127 -3.49 0.53 -25.13
N LEU A 128 -3.85 1.49 -25.97
CA LEU A 128 -4.13 2.86 -25.50
C LEU A 128 -5.36 2.94 -24.58
N GLY A 129 -6.30 2.00 -24.67
CA GLY A 129 -7.44 1.90 -23.75
C GLY A 129 -7.16 1.07 -22.49
N ASP A 130 -8.23 0.57 -21.89
CA ASP A 130 -8.20 -0.20 -20.65
C ASP A 130 -7.86 -1.67 -20.93
N GLN A 131 -7.14 -2.32 -20.01
CA GLN A 131 -6.76 -3.72 -20.13
C GLN A 131 -7.29 -4.51 -18.94
N ASN A 132 -8.40 -5.23 -19.12
CA ASN A 132 -9.01 -6.02 -18.07
C ASN A 132 -8.73 -7.51 -18.26
N TYR A 133 -7.95 -8.10 -17.36
CA TYR A 133 -7.64 -9.53 -17.31
C TYR A 133 -8.37 -10.17 -16.13
N ALA A 134 -9.52 -10.79 -16.42
CA ALA A 134 -10.38 -11.41 -15.42
C ALA A 134 -9.97 -12.87 -15.08
N ALA A 135 -9.22 -13.52 -15.96
CA ALA A 135 -8.68 -14.88 -15.77
C ALA A 135 -7.18 -14.85 -15.48
N ASN A 136 -6.53 -16.03 -15.48
CA ASN A 136 -5.11 -16.10 -15.13
C ASN A 136 -4.25 -15.46 -16.22
N VAL A 137 -3.18 -14.80 -15.79
CA VAL A 137 -2.15 -14.25 -16.67
C VAL A 137 -0.84 -14.98 -16.43
N THR A 138 -0.15 -15.38 -17.48
CA THR A 138 1.21 -15.94 -17.42
C THR A 138 2.15 -15.13 -18.28
N LEU A 139 3.33 -14.78 -17.77
CA LEU A 139 4.36 -14.13 -18.58
C LEU A 139 5.15 -15.21 -19.34
N GLY A 140 5.11 -15.17 -20.66
CA GLY A 140 5.88 -16.03 -21.56
C GLY A 140 7.30 -15.50 -21.85
N SER A 141 7.55 -14.22 -21.61
CA SER A 141 8.86 -13.56 -21.65
C SER A 141 8.82 -12.24 -20.87
N ASP A 142 9.96 -11.53 -20.78
CA ASP A 142 9.99 -10.18 -20.19
C ASP A 142 8.92 -9.28 -20.83
N THR A 143 8.07 -8.70 -19.99
CA THR A 143 6.84 -8.03 -20.41
C THR A 143 6.86 -6.57 -20.01
N ASN A 144 6.65 -5.68 -20.97
CA ASN A 144 6.37 -4.27 -20.73
C ASN A 144 4.96 -3.96 -21.25
N ILE A 145 4.06 -3.58 -20.35
CA ILE A 145 2.66 -3.31 -20.66
C ILE A 145 2.32 -1.84 -20.40
N THR A 146 1.73 -1.18 -21.39
CA THR A 146 1.35 0.23 -21.32
C THR A 146 -0.04 0.50 -21.86
N GLY A 147 -0.73 1.50 -21.33
CA GLY A 147 -2.08 1.84 -21.73
C GLY A 147 -2.78 2.88 -20.84
N ASN A 148 -4.11 2.87 -20.81
CA ASN A 148 -4.88 3.75 -19.92
C ASN A 148 -4.87 3.23 -18.47
N THR A 149 -5.37 2.03 -18.23
CA THR A 149 -5.29 1.30 -16.94
C THR A 149 -5.24 -0.20 -17.19
N ALA A 150 -4.77 -0.98 -16.21
CA ALA A 150 -4.94 -2.43 -16.20
C ALA A 150 -5.57 -2.93 -14.90
N THR A 151 -6.35 -4.01 -15.04
CA THR A 151 -6.86 -4.82 -13.94
C THR A 151 -6.38 -6.25 -14.13
N PHE A 152 -5.65 -6.78 -13.15
CA PHE A 152 -5.30 -8.19 -13.04
C PHE A 152 -6.09 -8.77 -11.86
N ALA A 153 -7.26 -9.35 -12.14
CA ALA A 153 -8.24 -9.74 -11.12
C ALA A 153 -8.04 -11.16 -10.55
N ASN A 154 -7.07 -11.90 -11.07
CA ASN A 154 -6.80 -13.29 -10.68
C ASN A 154 -5.29 -13.57 -10.75
N ALA A 155 -4.89 -14.84 -10.65
CA ALA A 155 -3.48 -15.22 -10.57
C ALA A 155 -2.66 -14.70 -11.75
N LEU A 156 -1.61 -13.94 -11.43
CA LEU A 156 -0.54 -13.56 -12.36
C LEU A 156 0.72 -14.36 -12.03
N GLU A 157 1.13 -15.23 -12.96
CA GLU A 157 2.34 -16.04 -12.87
C GLU A 157 3.45 -15.43 -13.74
N GLY A 158 4.51 -14.95 -13.10
CA GLY A 158 5.66 -14.34 -13.74
C GLY A 158 6.57 -15.33 -14.47
N ALA A 159 6.55 -16.61 -14.08
CA ALA A 159 7.41 -17.67 -14.66
C ALA A 159 8.91 -17.31 -14.73
N GLY A 160 9.38 -16.44 -13.83
CA GLY A 160 10.77 -15.95 -13.77
C GLY A 160 11.09 -14.79 -14.72
N ASN A 161 10.09 -14.16 -15.34
CA ASN A 161 10.27 -13.02 -16.24
C ASN A 161 10.04 -11.67 -15.55
N ASP A 162 10.59 -10.61 -16.12
CA ASP A 162 10.35 -9.24 -15.66
C ASP A 162 8.96 -8.74 -16.08
N LEU A 163 8.30 -8.00 -15.20
CA LEU A 163 7.06 -7.29 -15.47
C LEU A 163 7.23 -5.80 -15.21
N ARG A 164 7.07 -5.00 -16.26
CA ARG A 164 7.02 -3.55 -16.20
C ARG A 164 5.65 -3.07 -16.62
N ILE A 165 4.97 -2.33 -15.75
CA ILE A 165 3.67 -1.72 -16.02
C ILE A 165 3.79 -0.19 -16.06
N GLY A 166 3.23 0.42 -17.10
CA GLY A 166 3.26 1.86 -17.35
C GLY A 166 1.95 2.39 -17.90
N PHE A 167 1.04 2.79 -17.02
CA PHE A 167 -0.32 3.21 -17.37
C PHE A 167 -0.54 4.71 -17.11
N THR A 168 -1.48 5.35 -17.80
CA THR A 168 -1.78 6.78 -17.54
C THR A 168 -2.68 6.99 -16.32
N GLN A 169 -3.43 5.97 -15.91
CA GLN A 169 -4.30 5.95 -14.75
C GLN A 169 -3.90 4.83 -13.77
N THR A 170 -4.51 4.84 -12.58
CA THR A 170 -4.29 3.82 -11.55
C THR A 170 -4.66 2.43 -12.07
N SER A 171 -3.77 1.45 -11.86
CA SER A 171 -3.99 0.04 -12.22
C SER A 171 -4.17 -0.82 -10.97
N THR A 172 -5.04 -1.82 -11.03
CA THR A 172 -5.31 -2.75 -9.93
C THR A 172 -4.60 -4.08 -10.19
N VAL A 173 -3.82 -4.55 -9.22
CA VAL A 173 -3.12 -5.83 -9.29
C VAL A 173 -3.46 -6.65 -8.04
N ASP A 174 -4.05 -7.84 -8.24
CA ASP A 174 -4.42 -8.75 -7.14
C ASP A 174 -3.36 -9.86 -6.96
N GLY A 175 -2.13 -9.42 -6.68
CA GLY A 175 -0.97 -10.29 -6.45
C GLY A 175 -0.32 -10.87 -7.70
N PHE A 176 0.88 -11.41 -7.51
CA PHE A 176 1.59 -12.21 -8.52
C PHE A 176 2.59 -13.16 -7.87
N ASN A 177 2.94 -14.22 -8.58
CA ASN A 177 3.96 -15.19 -8.17
C ASN A 177 5.11 -15.26 -9.18
N ASN A 178 6.32 -15.54 -8.68
CA ASN A 178 7.51 -15.81 -9.50
C ASN A 178 7.81 -14.75 -10.59
N VAL A 179 7.47 -13.49 -10.36
CA VAL A 179 7.99 -12.40 -11.21
C VAL A 179 9.48 -12.23 -10.89
N HIS A 180 10.33 -11.95 -11.87
CA HIS A 180 11.74 -11.64 -11.58
C HIS A 180 11.86 -10.23 -11.00
N ASN A 181 11.84 -9.19 -11.82
CA ASN A 181 11.66 -7.81 -11.37
C ASN A 181 10.25 -7.31 -11.67
N PHE A 182 9.63 -6.64 -10.70
CA PHE A 182 8.41 -5.88 -10.91
C PHE A 182 8.71 -4.39 -10.91
N THR A 183 8.18 -3.65 -11.90
CA THR A 183 8.26 -2.19 -11.92
C THR A 183 6.91 -1.57 -12.27
N ALA A 184 6.34 -0.80 -11.35
CA ALA A 184 5.18 0.05 -11.59
C ALA A 184 5.62 1.50 -11.77
N LEU A 185 5.38 2.07 -12.95
CA LEU A 185 5.75 3.47 -13.24
C LEU A 185 4.71 4.50 -12.79
N SER A 186 3.49 4.05 -12.56
CA SER A 186 2.33 4.88 -12.28
C SER A 186 1.61 4.39 -11.04
N ALA A 187 0.52 5.05 -10.65
CA ALA A 187 -0.25 4.67 -9.47
C ALA A 187 -0.77 3.23 -9.56
N VAL A 188 -0.69 2.49 -8.46
CA VAL A 188 -1.20 1.11 -8.37
C VAL A 188 -2.01 0.90 -7.10
N GLU A 189 -3.06 0.09 -7.24
CA GLU A 189 -3.82 -0.48 -6.14
C GLU A 189 -3.43 -1.95 -5.97
N LEU A 190 -2.97 -2.30 -4.78
CA LEU A 190 -2.47 -3.63 -4.47
C LEU A 190 -3.43 -4.36 -3.51
N ASN A 191 -3.66 -5.63 -3.83
CA ASN A 191 -4.31 -6.60 -2.96
C ASN A 191 -3.59 -7.96 -3.07
N GLY A 192 -3.58 -8.76 -2.00
CA GLY A 192 -3.01 -10.10 -2.04
C GLY A 192 -1.48 -10.16 -1.90
N SER A 193 -0.86 -11.17 -2.48
CA SER A 193 0.57 -11.47 -2.27
C SER A 193 1.39 -11.24 -3.53
N PHE A 194 2.53 -10.56 -3.38
CA PHE A 194 3.41 -10.15 -4.47
C PHE A 194 4.79 -10.76 -4.27
N SER A 195 5.11 -11.82 -5.01
CA SER A 195 6.40 -12.52 -4.92
C SER A 195 7.30 -12.20 -6.11
N THR A 196 8.47 -11.61 -5.82
CA THR A 196 9.55 -11.43 -6.78
C THR A 196 10.81 -12.22 -6.41
N THR A 197 11.57 -12.63 -7.44
CA THR A 197 12.94 -13.17 -7.25
C THR A 197 14.02 -12.09 -7.34
N GLY A 198 13.69 -10.93 -7.89
CA GLY A 198 14.48 -9.69 -7.92
C GLY A 198 13.76 -8.54 -7.21
N ALA A 199 13.90 -7.33 -7.75
CA ALA A 199 13.40 -6.11 -7.11
C ALA A 199 11.92 -5.82 -7.41
N GLN A 200 11.26 -5.12 -6.48
CA GLN A 200 9.97 -4.46 -6.69
C GLN A 200 10.18 -2.95 -6.64
N ASN A 201 9.92 -2.28 -7.75
CA ASN A 201 10.11 -0.83 -7.89
C ASN A 201 8.75 -0.15 -8.14
N TYR A 202 8.36 0.76 -7.26
CA TYR A 202 7.13 1.54 -7.38
C TYR A 202 7.49 3.02 -7.52
N ALA A 203 7.36 3.57 -8.72
CA ALA A 203 7.68 4.98 -9.00
C ALA A 203 6.48 5.92 -8.78
N GLY A 204 5.25 5.40 -8.84
CA GLY A 204 4.02 6.12 -8.55
C GLY A 204 3.44 5.80 -7.16
N PRO A 205 2.33 6.45 -6.77
CA PRO A 205 1.61 6.16 -5.53
C PRO A 205 1.19 4.68 -5.44
N VAL A 206 1.31 4.09 -4.25
CA VAL A 206 0.85 2.74 -3.95
C VAL A 206 -0.28 2.81 -2.93
N THR A 207 -1.46 2.33 -3.31
CA THR A 207 -2.62 2.21 -2.42
C THR A 207 -2.81 0.74 -2.08
N LEU A 208 -2.84 0.41 -0.78
CA LEU A 208 -3.18 -0.94 -0.33
C LEU A 208 -4.71 -1.00 -0.14
N VAL A 209 -5.41 -1.76 -0.97
CA VAL A 209 -6.88 -1.87 -0.92
C VAL A 209 -7.36 -3.08 -0.11
N GLY A 210 -6.42 -3.92 0.34
CA GLY A 210 -6.64 -5.06 1.22
C GLY A 210 -5.32 -5.56 1.82
N ASP A 211 -5.37 -6.69 2.52
CA ASP A 211 -4.20 -7.33 3.11
C ASP A 211 -3.16 -7.64 2.02
N THR A 212 -2.02 -6.94 2.09
CA THR A 212 -0.98 -7.01 1.06
C THR A 212 0.32 -7.56 1.65
N THR A 213 0.85 -8.63 1.06
CA THR A 213 2.15 -9.19 1.42
C THR A 213 3.14 -8.97 0.27
N LEU A 214 4.21 -8.22 0.52
CA LEU A 214 5.30 -8.03 -0.43
C LEU A 214 6.46 -8.96 -0.05
N VAL A 215 6.81 -9.88 -0.94
CA VAL A 215 7.92 -10.84 -0.77
C VAL A 215 8.95 -10.60 -1.85
N ASP A 216 10.15 -10.17 -1.44
CA ASP A 216 11.34 -10.12 -2.30
C ASP A 216 12.41 -11.11 -1.80
N GLN A 217 13.42 -11.37 -2.63
CA GLN A 217 14.56 -12.20 -2.21
C GLN A 217 15.46 -11.41 -1.25
N PRO A 218 16.05 -12.04 -0.22
CA PRO A 218 16.72 -11.38 0.92
C PRO A 218 17.92 -10.48 0.58
N SER A 219 18.33 -10.38 -0.69
CA SER A 219 19.37 -9.47 -1.19
C SER A 219 18.87 -8.10 -1.63
N THR A 220 17.57 -7.91 -1.84
CA THR A 220 16.97 -6.59 -2.04
C THR A 220 16.28 -6.20 -0.73
N ARG A 221 16.61 -5.03 -0.19
CA ARG A 221 15.83 -4.47 0.90
C ARG A 221 14.59 -3.87 0.25
N PHE A 222 13.39 -4.23 0.72
CA PHE A 222 12.23 -3.34 0.59
C PHE A 222 12.67 -1.97 1.10
N THR A 223 12.97 -1.07 0.17
CA THR A 223 13.49 0.26 0.46
C THR A 223 12.35 1.19 0.13
N LEU A 224 11.68 1.69 1.17
CA LEU A 224 10.84 2.87 1.00
C LEU A 224 11.78 3.99 0.55
N ASP A 225 11.64 4.46 -0.69
CA ASP A 225 12.41 5.60 -1.17
C ASP A 225 11.94 6.85 -0.43
N TYR A 226 12.63 7.15 0.67
CA TYR A 226 12.40 8.37 1.45
C TYR A 226 12.78 9.64 0.68
N GLY A 227 13.36 9.54 -0.53
CA GLY A 227 13.70 10.68 -1.40
C GLY A 227 12.49 11.53 -1.80
N ASN A 228 11.28 10.95 -1.76
CA ASN A 228 10.03 11.65 -2.00
C ASN A 228 9.27 12.03 -0.71
N MET A 229 9.83 11.78 0.49
CA MET A 229 9.22 12.31 1.71
C MET A 229 9.25 13.83 1.67
N SER A 230 8.06 14.43 1.70
CA SER A 230 7.89 15.87 1.79
C SER A 230 7.11 16.20 3.06
N VAL A 231 7.39 17.37 3.64
CA VAL A 231 6.63 17.90 4.76
C VAL A 231 5.29 18.39 4.20
N ALA A 232 4.20 17.68 4.53
CA ALA A 232 2.86 18.02 4.07
C ALA A 232 2.32 19.31 4.71
N GLY A 233 2.71 19.61 5.95
CA GLY A 233 2.29 20.81 6.67
C GLY A 233 3.17 21.12 7.87
N ASN A 234 3.05 22.35 8.38
CA ASN A 234 3.77 22.84 9.55
C ASN A 234 2.84 23.68 10.43
N LEU A 235 2.51 23.18 11.61
CA LEU A 235 1.76 23.92 12.62
C LEU A 235 2.70 24.57 13.63
N SER A 236 2.48 25.86 13.90
CA SER A 236 3.20 26.63 14.91
C SER A 236 2.24 27.17 15.97
N GLY A 237 2.78 27.67 17.09
CA GLY A 237 1.98 28.31 18.15
C GLY A 237 1.41 27.36 19.21
N ILE A 238 1.80 26.08 19.20
CA ILE A 238 1.36 25.08 20.20
C ILE A 238 2.28 24.97 21.43
N GLY A 239 3.34 25.78 21.51
CA GLY A 239 4.38 25.64 22.54
C GLY A 239 5.52 24.72 22.12
N GLN A 240 6.37 24.33 23.08
CA GLN A 240 7.48 23.41 22.83
C GLN A 240 6.98 21.97 22.94
N ALA A 241 6.71 21.33 21.80
CA ALA A 241 6.29 19.93 21.75
C ALA A 241 7.41 19.00 22.27
N ARG A 242 7.08 18.16 23.26
CA ARG A 242 7.97 17.15 23.85
C ARG A 242 7.63 15.75 23.39
N ALA A 243 6.34 15.44 23.35
CA ALA A 243 5.83 14.15 22.91
C ALA A 243 4.48 14.32 22.21
N ILE A 244 4.10 13.29 21.47
CA ILE A 244 2.86 13.24 20.70
C ILE A 244 2.28 11.83 20.75
N ALA A 245 0.97 11.74 20.92
CA ALA A 245 0.19 10.53 20.72
C ALA A 245 -0.97 10.81 19.75
N THR A 246 -1.25 9.87 18.84
CA THR A 246 -2.33 10.02 17.85
C THR A 246 -3.53 9.18 18.23
N SER A 247 -4.73 9.68 17.96
CA SER A 247 -5.94 8.86 18.06
C SER A 247 -5.88 7.67 17.11
N SER A 248 -6.54 6.57 17.47
CA SER A 248 -6.53 5.33 16.68
C SER A 248 -7.14 5.46 15.29
N ASP A 249 -8.01 6.46 15.09
CA ASP A 249 -8.60 6.82 13.80
C ASP A 249 -7.73 7.76 12.96
N GLY A 250 -6.58 8.21 13.49
CA GLY A 250 -5.65 9.11 12.80
C GLY A 250 -6.12 10.55 12.65
N GLN A 251 -7.23 10.94 13.28
CA GLN A 251 -7.84 12.26 13.11
C GLN A 251 -7.23 13.33 14.00
N TYR A 252 -6.71 12.96 15.17
CA TYR A 252 -6.22 13.89 16.18
C TYR A 252 -4.84 13.52 16.70
N ALA A 253 -4.05 14.55 17.01
CA ALA A 253 -2.79 14.47 17.73
C ALA A 253 -2.93 15.16 19.10
N PHE A 254 -2.52 14.46 20.15
CA PHE A 254 -2.41 14.94 21.52
C PHE A 254 -0.94 15.19 21.82
N ILE A 255 -0.60 16.42 22.18
CA ILE A 255 0.79 16.86 22.26
C ILE A 255 1.05 17.38 23.67
N ALA A 256 2.03 16.78 24.35
CA ALA A 256 2.60 17.33 25.58
C ALA A 256 3.54 18.49 25.18
N ALA A 257 3.18 19.72 25.53
CA ALA A 257 3.79 20.93 25.00
C ALA A 257 4.47 21.82 26.06
N ASP A 258 5.32 21.24 26.91
CA ASP A 258 5.98 21.93 28.02
C ASP A 258 4.96 22.75 28.85
N SER A 259 5.17 24.06 29.02
CA SER A 259 4.31 24.97 29.79
C SER A 259 2.99 25.30 29.11
N SER A 260 2.81 24.89 27.85
CA SER A 260 1.52 25.01 27.15
C SER A 260 0.58 23.85 27.50
N GLY A 261 1.03 22.87 28.29
CA GLY A 261 0.20 21.75 28.74
C GLY A 261 -0.13 20.77 27.62
N LEU A 262 -1.32 20.18 27.69
CA LEU A 262 -1.84 19.27 26.69
C LEU A 262 -2.49 20.06 25.54
N GLN A 263 -2.02 19.84 24.31
CA GLN A 263 -2.60 20.43 23.11
C GLN A 263 -3.28 19.34 22.27
N VAL A 264 -4.43 19.65 21.69
CA VAL A 264 -5.17 18.73 20.81
C VAL A 264 -5.27 19.35 19.43
N VAL A 265 -4.74 18.66 18.42
CA VAL A 265 -4.62 19.13 17.05
C VAL A 265 -5.38 18.18 16.12
N ASN A 266 -6.24 18.73 15.27
CA ASN A 266 -6.80 17.99 14.15
C ASN A 266 -5.74 17.82 13.06
N ILE A 267 -5.46 16.56 12.72
CA ILE A 267 -4.45 16.14 11.74
C ILE A 267 -5.06 15.32 10.58
N ALA A 268 -6.39 15.31 10.45
CA ALA A 268 -7.10 14.59 9.39
C ALA A 268 -6.67 15.05 7.97
N ASP A 269 -6.34 16.34 7.83
CA ASP A 269 -5.62 16.87 6.68
C ASP A 269 -4.22 17.33 7.12
N PRO A 270 -3.16 16.56 6.82
CA PRO A 270 -1.80 16.92 7.18
C PRO A 270 -1.31 18.24 6.58
N ALA A 271 -1.94 18.77 5.53
CA ALA A 271 -1.60 20.07 4.96
C ALA A 271 -2.31 21.24 5.66
N ASN A 272 -3.43 20.99 6.35
CA ASN A 272 -4.29 22.01 6.97
C ASN A 272 -4.61 21.67 8.45
N GLN A 273 -3.55 21.52 9.24
CA GLN A 273 -3.62 21.19 10.66
C GLN A 273 -4.20 22.35 11.48
N THR A 274 -5.02 22.05 12.49
CA THR A 274 -5.59 23.10 13.38
C THR A 274 -5.63 22.65 14.84
N VAL A 275 -5.33 23.56 15.76
CA VAL A 275 -5.55 23.30 17.20
C VAL A 275 -7.04 23.36 17.49
N VAL A 276 -7.60 22.27 18.02
CA VAL A 276 -9.04 22.15 18.31
C VAL A 276 -9.36 22.19 19.79
N GLY A 277 -8.39 21.91 20.66
CA GLY A 277 -8.56 21.92 22.11
C GLY A 277 -7.23 21.99 22.84
N ASN A 278 -7.29 22.29 24.13
CA ASN A 278 -6.13 22.27 25.03
C ASN A 278 -6.58 22.13 26.48
N ALA A 279 -5.65 21.71 27.33
CA ALA A 279 -5.79 21.80 28.77
C ALA A 279 -4.45 22.19 29.42
N SER A 280 -4.51 23.11 30.38
CA SER A 280 -3.34 23.45 31.20
C SER A 280 -3.03 22.30 32.16
N THR A 281 -1.75 21.96 32.25
CA THR A 281 -1.19 21.06 33.26
C THR A 281 -0.66 21.85 34.44
N ALA A 282 -0.56 21.25 35.63
CA ALA A 282 -0.06 21.94 36.82
C ALA A 282 1.44 22.31 36.76
N ASP A 283 2.21 21.65 35.89
CA ASP A 283 3.60 21.96 35.56
C ASP A 283 3.90 21.58 34.10
N VAL A 284 5.17 21.52 33.70
CA VAL A 284 5.63 21.17 32.35
C VAL A 284 5.15 19.78 31.90
N ALA A 285 4.38 19.73 30.81
CA ALA A 285 3.99 18.49 30.14
C ALA A 285 5.18 17.91 29.35
N ARG A 286 5.58 16.68 29.68
CA ARG A 286 6.77 16.01 29.12
C ARG A 286 6.43 14.88 28.15
N ASP A 287 5.42 14.10 28.48
CA ASP A 287 5.01 12.95 27.68
C ASP A 287 3.49 12.75 27.75
N VAL A 288 2.94 12.06 26.76
CA VAL A 288 1.52 11.76 26.66
C VAL A 288 1.29 10.39 26.03
N VAL A 289 0.42 9.59 26.65
CA VAL A 289 -0.08 8.33 26.09
C VAL A 289 -1.61 8.29 26.20
N LEU A 290 -2.28 7.62 25.26
CA LEU A 290 -3.74 7.51 25.25
C LEU A 290 -4.18 6.14 25.76
N SER A 291 -5.36 6.09 26.39
CA SER A 291 -6.03 4.82 26.67
C SER A 291 -6.42 4.12 25.36
N ALA A 292 -6.52 2.79 25.41
CA ALA A 292 -6.82 1.98 24.22
C ALA A 292 -8.20 2.29 23.59
N ASP A 293 -9.15 2.77 24.39
CA ASP A 293 -10.47 3.22 23.94
C ASP A 293 -10.49 4.67 23.44
N GLY A 294 -9.36 5.39 23.54
CA GLY A 294 -9.23 6.79 23.11
C GLY A 294 -9.95 7.81 23.99
N GLN A 295 -10.44 7.40 25.18
CA GLN A 295 -11.24 8.26 26.06
C GLN A 295 -10.40 9.07 27.05
N TYR A 296 -9.18 8.64 27.35
CA TYR A 296 -8.30 9.29 28.32
C TYR A 296 -6.90 9.54 27.76
N ALA A 297 -6.32 10.68 28.15
CA ALA A 297 -4.91 10.99 27.96
C ALA A 297 -4.19 11.02 29.31
N TYR A 298 -3.15 10.21 29.45
CA TYR A 298 -2.24 10.24 30.59
C TYR A 298 -1.06 11.14 30.22
N VAL A 299 -0.78 12.15 31.04
CA VAL A 299 0.24 13.15 30.77
C VAL A 299 1.27 13.13 31.90
N ALA A 300 2.55 13.02 31.55
CA ALA A 300 3.64 13.20 32.50
C ALA A 300 3.84 14.70 32.74
N VAL A 301 3.61 15.12 33.97
CA VAL A 301 3.66 16.52 34.39
C VAL A 301 4.81 16.66 35.37
N PHE A 302 5.92 17.22 34.89
CA PHE A 302 7.26 16.99 35.42
C PHE A 302 7.37 16.95 36.96
N LEU A 303 7.06 18.02 37.69
CA LEU A 303 7.15 18.05 39.16
C LEU A 303 5.85 17.67 39.89
N GLN A 304 4.85 17.15 39.18
CA GLN A 304 3.51 16.83 39.70
C GLN A 304 3.11 15.36 39.47
N GLY A 305 3.99 14.56 38.87
CA GLY A 305 3.72 13.17 38.53
C GLY A 305 2.86 13.02 37.28
N VAL A 306 1.75 12.29 37.40
CA VAL A 306 0.86 12.00 36.27
C VAL A 306 -0.47 12.69 36.44
N GLU A 307 -0.93 13.38 35.40
CA GLU A 307 -2.29 13.90 35.28
C GLU A 307 -3.07 13.08 34.24
N VAL A 308 -4.36 12.85 34.50
CA VAL A 308 -5.26 12.09 33.62
C VAL A 308 -6.38 12.98 33.14
N TYR A 309 -6.48 13.12 31.82
CA TYR A 309 -7.50 13.95 31.18
C TYR A 309 -8.54 13.09 30.47
N ASP A 310 -9.82 13.34 30.72
CA ASP A 310 -10.91 12.89 29.85
C ASP A 310 -10.85 13.71 28.55
N ILE A 311 -10.69 13.00 27.43
CA ILE A 311 -10.57 13.53 26.07
C ILE A 311 -11.73 13.12 25.17
N SER A 312 -12.82 12.58 25.74
CA SER A 312 -14.05 12.26 24.99
C SER A 312 -14.62 13.46 24.25
N ASN A 313 -14.37 14.67 24.76
CA ASN A 313 -14.52 15.92 24.02
C ASN A 313 -13.15 16.54 23.72
N VAL A 314 -12.62 16.27 22.52
CA VAL A 314 -11.32 16.77 22.04
C VAL A 314 -11.17 18.30 22.05
N SER A 315 -12.29 19.04 22.01
CA SER A 315 -12.26 20.52 22.06
C SER A 315 -12.09 21.09 23.47
N ALA A 316 -12.35 20.27 24.50
CA ALA A 316 -12.25 20.67 25.89
C ALA A 316 -11.84 19.46 26.77
N PRO A 317 -10.57 19.03 26.71
CA PRO A 317 -10.05 18.02 27.63
C PRO A 317 -10.21 18.46 29.09
N THR A 318 -10.58 17.54 29.98
CA THR A 318 -10.82 17.85 31.41
C THR A 318 -10.00 16.95 32.32
N LEU A 319 -9.34 17.54 33.33
CA LEU A 319 -8.60 16.78 34.33
C LEU A 319 -9.57 15.98 35.21
N VAL A 320 -9.40 14.66 35.27
CA VAL A 320 -10.27 13.73 36.03
C VAL A 320 -9.54 12.94 37.11
N GLY A 321 -8.21 12.84 37.03
CA GLY A 321 -7.39 12.14 38.00
C GLY A 321 -5.95 12.66 38.00
N SER A 322 -5.23 12.43 39.08
CA SER A 322 -3.81 12.77 39.20
C SER A 322 -3.15 11.91 40.26
N GLU A 323 -1.88 11.56 40.07
CA GLU A 323 -1.07 10.87 41.07
C GLU A 323 0.34 11.46 41.09
N ASP A 324 0.79 11.85 42.28
CA ASP A 324 2.12 12.43 42.47
C ASP A 324 3.17 11.31 42.52
N THR A 325 3.94 11.19 41.44
CA THR A 325 5.11 10.31 41.37
C THR A 325 6.42 11.07 41.63
N GLU A 326 6.40 12.35 41.96
CA GLU A 326 7.54 13.27 41.98
C GLU A 326 7.99 13.79 40.61
N LYS A 327 8.66 12.99 39.78
CA LYS A 327 9.43 13.46 38.61
C LYS A 327 9.12 12.71 37.31
N ALA A 328 7.85 12.63 36.94
CA ALA A 328 7.43 11.92 35.73
C ALA A 328 8.03 12.56 34.46
N VAL A 329 8.62 11.73 33.60
CA VAL A 329 9.22 12.17 32.33
C VAL A 329 8.66 11.42 31.14
N GLY A 330 8.69 10.08 31.19
CA GLY A 330 8.21 9.22 30.11
C GLY A 330 7.17 8.23 30.60
N LEU A 331 6.26 7.84 29.71
CA LEU A 331 5.08 7.02 30.01
C LEU A 331 4.98 5.84 29.05
N SER A 332 4.50 4.71 29.57
CA SER A 332 4.08 3.58 28.74
C SER A 332 2.89 2.88 29.36
N LEU A 333 1.82 2.74 28.59
CA LEU A 333 0.62 2.03 29.03
C LEU A 333 0.77 0.53 28.75
N SER A 334 0.36 -0.30 29.68
CA SER A 334 0.29 -1.75 29.47
C SER A 334 -0.69 -2.11 28.36
N THR A 335 -0.46 -3.26 27.72
CA THR A 335 -1.33 -3.76 26.64
C THR A 335 -2.77 -4.01 27.08
N ASP A 336 -2.99 -4.31 28.36
CA ASP A 336 -4.34 -4.46 28.94
C ASP A 336 -4.98 -3.12 29.35
N GLY A 337 -4.25 -2.00 29.26
CA GLY A 337 -4.71 -0.66 29.63
C GLY A 337 -4.81 -0.41 31.14
N GLN A 338 -4.44 -1.37 31.99
CA GLN A 338 -4.69 -1.30 33.43
C GLN A 338 -3.55 -0.68 34.22
N HIS A 339 -2.34 -0.64 33.66
CA HIS A 339 -1.14 -0.18 34.34
C HIS A 339 -0.37 0.85 33.51
N LEU A 340 -0.01 1.96 34.13
CA LEU A 340 0.83 2.98 33.55
C LEU A 340 2.23 2.89 34.16
N PHE A 341 3.22 2.66 33.32
CA PHE A 341 4.64 2.66 33.69
C PHE A 341 5.19 4.06 33.50
N VAL A 342 5.88 4.56 34.51
CA VAL A 342 6.41 5.93 34.53
C VAL A 342 7.91 5.89 34.76
N ALA A 343 8.66 6.47 33.83
CA ALA A 343 10.06 6.82 34.02
C ALA A 343 10.14 8.12 34.82
N ASP A 344 10.66 8.03 36.04
CA ASP A 344 10.39 8.99 37.11
C ASP A 344 11.69 9.58 37.70
N GLY A 345 12.52 10.11 36.81
CA GLY A 345 13.71 10.88 37.16
C GLY A 345 14.70 10.15 38.08
N ASN A 346 15.40 10.92 38.93
CA ASN A 346 16.59 10.47 39.68
C ASN A 346 16.32 9.60 40.91
N ALA A 347 15.18 9.82 41.59
CA ALA A 347 14.87 9.15 42.86
C ALA A 347 13.71 8.14 42.70
N GLY A 348 12.84 8.35 41.72
CA GLY A 348 11.69 7.49 41.46
C GLY A 348 12.02 6.26 40.62
N GLY A 349 12.95 6.37 39.67
CA GLY A 349 13.31 5.26 38.79
C GLY A 349 12.12 4.80 37.94
N LEU A 350 11.67 3.56 38.13
CA LEU A 350 10.44 3.04 37.53
C LEU A 350 9.31 3.06 38.56
N GLN A 351 8.22 3.77 38.25
CA GLN A 351 6.95 3.68 38.98
C GLN A 351 5.92 2.91 38.13
N VAL A 352 5.03 2.20 38.79
CA VAL A 352 3.90 1.50 38.15
C VAL A 352 2.62 1.94 38.85
N LEU A 353 1.72 2.56 38.10
CA LEU A 353 0.42 3.04 38.58
C LEU A 353 -0.67 2.08 38.09
N ASN A 354 -1.63 1.77 38.95
CA ASN A 354 -2.90 1.21 38.52
C ASN A 354 -3.78 2.36 37.99
N VAL A 355 -4.24 2.22 36.75
CA VAL A 355 -5.08 3.20 36.03
C VAL A 355 -6.38 2.59 35.52
N SER A 356 -6.77 1.43 36.06
CA SER A 356 -8.05 0.76 35.77
C SER A 356 -9.28 1.63 36.08
N ASP A 357 -9.14 2.55 37.03
CA ASP A 357 -10.02 3.70 37.22
C ASP A 357 -9.21 4.98 36.94
N PRO A 358 -9.39 5.60 35.75
CA PRO A 358 -8.65 6.80 35.35
C PRO A 358 -8.90 8.02 36.26
N THR A 359 -9.97 8.00 37.05
CA THR A 359 -10.31 9.09 37.99
C THR A 359 -9.59 8.96 39.33
N ASN A 360 -9.02 7.79 39.62
CA ASN A 360 -8.31 7.51 40.86
C ASN A 360 -7.06 6.63 40.59
N PRO A 361 -6.08 7.16 39.83
CA PRO A 361 -4.81 6.48 39.62
C PRO A 361 -4.07 6.31 40.96
N ALA A 362 -3.33 5.21 41.11
CA ALA A 362 -2.58 4.96 42.35
C ALA A 362 -1.29 4.17 42.08
N ILE A 363 -0.19 4.54 42.74
CA ILE A 363 1.07 3.79 42.66
C ILE A 363 0.88 2.40 43.29
N VAL A 364 1.17 1.34 42.52
CA VAL A 364 1.11 -0.06 42.96
C VAL A 364 2.47 -0.74 43.05
N GLY A 365 3.50 -0.20 42.39
CA GLY A 365 4.85 -0.74 42.47
C GLY A 365 5.92 0.28 42.09
N THR A 366 7.11 0.12 42.68
CA THR A 366 8.24 1.03 42.49
C THR A 366 9.54 0.25 42.39
N SER A 367 10.49 0.74 41.60
CA SER A 367 11.86 0.25 41.56
C SER A 367 12.81 1.39 41.27
N VAL A 368 13.66 1.70 42.23
CA VAL A 368 14.74 2.68 42.03
C VAL A 368 15.71 2.21 40.94
N THR A 369 16.12 3.15 40.11
CA THR A 369 17.21 2.97 39.14
C THR A 369 18.44 3.74 39.61
N SER A 370 19.57 3.56 38.93
CA SER A 370 20.86 4.13 39.37
C SER A 370 21.12 5.53 38.86
N GLY A 371 20.40 5.95 37.82
CA GLY A 371 20.50 7.25 37.18
C GLY A 371 19.16 7.96 37.14
N PHE A 372 18.99 8.75 36.08
CA PHE A 372 17.78 9.53 35.84
C PHE A 372 16.95 8.84 34.77
N ALA A 373 15.82 8.25 35.17
CA ALA A 373 14.90 7.62 34.24
C ALA A 373 14.24 8.68 33.35
N VAL A 374 14.41 8.56 32.03
CA VAL A 374 13.89 9.52 31.02
C VAL A 374 12.74 8.97 30.19
N ASP A 375 12.72 7.66 29.96
CA ASP A 375 11.71 7.02 29.12
C ASP A 375 11.56 5.54 29.48
N VAL A 376 10.40 4.97 29.18
CA VAL A 376 10.06 3.57 29.44
C VAL A 376 9.28 2.97 28.28
N ALA A 377 9.59 1.73 27.92
CA ALA A 377 8.77 0.93 27.00
C ALA A 377 8.44 -0.42 27.62
N VAL A 378 7.23 -0.91 27.43
CA VAL A 378 6.77 -2.22 27.93
C VAL A 378 6.73 -3.23 26.79
N SER A 379 7.15 -4.48 27.04
CA SER A 379 7.05 -5.55 26.05
C SER A 379 5.60 -5.94 25.78
N ALA A 380 5.32 -6.42 24.57
CA ALA A 380 3.97 -6.82 24.16
C ALA A 380 3.36 -7.95 25.01
N ASP A 381 4.18 -8.77 25.69
CA ASP A 381 3.73 -9.79 26.64
C ASP A 381 3.52 -9.25 28.07
N GLY A 382 3.77 -7.96 28.29
CA GLY A 382 3.66 -7.28 29.58
C GLY A 382 4.66 -7.74 30.64
N GLN A 383 5.68 -8.53 30.30
CA GLN A 383 6.60 -9.13 31.28
C GLN A 383 7.87 -8.32 31.52
N ARG A 384 8.20 -7.38 30.64
CA ARG A 384 9.42 -6.58 30.69
C ARG A 384 9.13 -5.10 30.49
N ALA A 385 9.80 -4.28 31.29
CA ALA A 385 9.91 -2.84 31.03
C ALA A 385 11.38 -2.49 30.73
N TYR A 386 11.58 -1.63 29.74
CA TYR A 386 12.86 -1.15 29.26
C TYR A 386 12.97 0.32 29.62
N VAL A 387 13.81 0.64 30.60
CA VAL A 387 13.97 2.01 31.12
C VAL A 387 15.27 2.61 30.61
N ALA A 388 15.20 3.77 29.98
CA ALA A 388 16.36 4.58 29.66
C ALA A 388 16.74 5.41 30.90
N ASP A 389 17.86 5.08 31.55
CA ASP A 389 18.25 5.55 32.89
C ASP A 389 19.50 6.47 32.90
N GLN A 390 19.75 7.20 31.81
CA GLN A 390 20.97 8.02 31.61
C GLN A 390 22.27 7.30 32.04
N ALA A 391 22.78 7.60 33.24
CA ALA A 391 23.99 6.99 33.80
C ALA A 391 23.89 5.47 33.99
N GLY A 392 22.67 4.94 34.22
CA GLY A 392 22.40 3.50 34.27
C GLY A 392 22.31 2.83 32.89
N GLY A 393 22.27 3.60 31.81
CA GLY A 393 22.10 3.09 30.46
C GLY A 393 20.70 2.52 30.22
N LEU A 394 20.62 1.36 29.57
CA LEU A 394 19.36 0.62 29.41
C LEU A 394 19.19 -0.35 30.58
N VAL A 395 18.16 -0.12 31.40
CA VAL A 395 17.78 -0.99 32.51
C VAL A 395 16.59 -1.83 32.09
N VAL A 396 16.74 -3.15 32.10
CA VAL A 396 15.65 -4.09 31.82
C VAL A 396 15.06 -4.54 33.15
N MET A 397 13.76 -4.30 33.35
CA MET A 397 13.01 -4.70 34.54
C MET A 397 12.13 -5.90 34.23
N ASP A 398 12.07 -6.85 35.16
CA ASP A 398 11.01 -7.85 35.25
C ASP A 398 9.80 -7.18 35.91
N VAL A 399 8.69 -7.13 35.17
CA VAL A 399 7.42 -6.51 35.62
C VAL A 399 6.27 -7.51 35.60
N SER A 400 6.58 -8.81 35.58
CA SER A 400 5.59 -9.89 35.71
C SER A 400 4.76 -9.80 36.99
N ASN A 401 5.35 -9.22 38.04
CA ASN A 401 4.66 -8.72 39.22
C ASN A 401 4.77 -7.20 39.27
N VAL A 402 3.73 -6.51 38.79
CA VAL A 402 3.66 -5.04 38.76
C VAL A 402 3.81 -4.38 40.13
N ALA A 403 3.51 -5.09 41.23
CA ALA A 403 3.67 -4.56 42.58
C ALA A 403 5.12 -4.63 43.12
N ALA A 404 5.99 -5.38 42.43
CA ALA A 404 7.40 -5.53 42.81
C ALA A 404 8.28 -5.67 41.55
N PRO A 405 8.39 -4.61 40.73
CA PRO A 405 9.28 -4.60 39.58
C PRO A 405 10.74 -4.80 40.03
N THR A 406 11.51 -5.62 39.31
CA THR A 406 12.91 -5.92 39.70
C THR A 406 13.87 -5.88 38.52
N PRO A 407 15.11 -5.38 38.69
CA PRO A 407 16.10 -5.40 37.61
C PRO A 407 16.49 -6.81 37.17
N VAL A 408 16.49 -7.06 35.87
CA VAL A 408 17.00 -8.30 35.28
C VAL A 408 18.53 -8.27 35.28
N CYS A 409 19.16 -9.08 36.13
CA CYS A 409 20.62 -9.20 36.14
C CYS A 409 21.11 -10.11 35.01
N PHE A 410 21.80 -9.54 34.01
CA PHE A 410 22.54 -10.33 33.04
C PHE A 410 23.82 -10.88 33.67
N ARG A 411 23.78 -12.13 34.16
CA ARG A 411 25.02 -12.85 34.47
C ARG A 411 25.82 -13.04 33.19
N ARG A 412 26.90 -12.27 33.01
CA ARG A 412 27.94 -12.59 32.01
C ARG A 412 28.44 -14.00 32.31
N ARG A 413 28.09 -14.98 31.48
CA ARG A 413 28.84 -16.23 31.41
C ARG A 413 30.23 -15.86 30.92
N ARG A 414 31.22 -15.82 31.83
CA ARG A 414 32.63 -15.82 31.42
C ARG A 414 32.84 -17.14 30.66
N ARG A 415 33.13 -17.03 29.36
CA ARG A 415 33.61 -18.15 28.56
C ARG A 415 35.04 -18.47 28.93
#